data_AF-A0A939C335-F1
#
_entry.id   AF-A0A939C335-F1
#
_cell.length_a   1.000
_cell.length_b   1.000
_cell.length_c   1.000
_cell.angle_alpha   90.00
_cell.angle_beta   90.00
_cell.angle_gamma   90.00
#
_symmetry.space_group_name_H-M   'P 1'
#
loop_
_entity.id
_entity.type
_entity.pdbx_description
1 polymer ?
#
loop_
_entity_poly.entity_id
_entity_poly.type
_entity_poly.pdbx_seq_one_letter_code
_entity_poly.pdbx_strand_id
1 'polypeptide(L)'
;MITAARRRDATTALLIVALGALTIAAVFVGSLPWPQRVWVPGTRSSMVGRLLDEPLPVWLLLIATAAVTIATALVLFRRLPEPAPPRWFPWVLAVLLVVTAAVGSLNALFFAGPAGPSVGPIIPIFHWMFTFVPSLVIGSLGAVATGRHGLPAALAAAVVAVPMQALSWSLLVRFNKSSPAVLNALWPTAILVVIPFLISLAIVMSVQAGRARDRAHPQP
;
A
#
# COMPACT_ATOMS: atom_id res chain seq x y z
N MET A 1 -34.54 2.47 -5.65
CA MET A 1 -33.70 3.59 -5.18
C MET A 1 -32.71 3.04 -4.15
N ILE A 2 -31.43 2.89 -4.50
CA ILE A 2 -30.40 2.40 -3.55
C ILE A 2 -30.01 3.57 -2.64
N THR A 3 -30.18 3.43 -1.33
CA THR A 3 -29.85 4.46 -0.35
C THR A 3 -28.35 4.77 -0.35
N ALA A 4 -27.97 6.01 -0.03
CA ALA A 4 -26.56 6.46 -0.01
C ALA A 4 -25.68 5.60 0.92
N ALA A 5 -26.24 5.10 2.03
CA ALA A 5 -25.56 4.15 2.91
C ALA A 5 -25.12 2.86 2.18
N ARG A 6 -26.05 2.23 1.45
CA ARG A 6 -25.78 1.00 0.70
C ARG A 6 -24.72 1.19 -0.39
N ARG A 7 -24.63 2.38 -1.01
CA ARG A 7 -23.55 2.70 -1.96
C ARG A 7 -22.19 2.80 -1.27
N ARG A 8 -22.11 3.42 -0.10
CA ARG A 8 -20.86 3.53 0.68
C ARG A 8 -20.34 2.16 1.10
N ASP A 9 -21.24 1.29 1.56
CA ASP A 9 -20.89 -0.08 1.98
C ASP A 9 -20.37 -0.88 0.78
N ALA A 10 -21.03 -0.76 -0.37
CA ALA A 10 -20.58 -1.39 -1.61
C ALA A 10 -19.18 -0.90 -2.04
N THR A 11 -18.91 0.41 -2.01
CA THR A 11 -17.58 0.94 -2.35
C THR A 11 -16.50 0.49 -1.38
N THR A 12 -16.83 0.43 -0.09
CA THR A 12 -15.91 -0.07 0.95
C THR A 12 -15.60 -1.55 0.72
N ALA A 13 -16.61 -2.37 0.45
CA ALA A 13 -16.43 -3.77 0.10
C ALA A 13 -15.59 -3.94 -1.18
N LEU A 14 -15.84 -3.13 -2.21
CA LEU A 14 -15.05 -3.14 -3.44
C LEU A 14 -13.59 -2.77 -3.19
N LEU A 15 -13.30 -1.81 -2.32
CA LEU A 15 -11.93 -1.47 -1.93
C LEU A 15 -11.23 -2.64 -1.22
N ILE A 16 -11.93 -3.33 -0.32
CA ILE A 16 -11.40 -4.52 0.38
C ILE A 16 -11.12 -5.66 -0.60
N VAL A 17 -12.07 -5.94 -1.51
CA VAL A 17 -11.90 -6.96 -2.54
C VAL A 17 -10.74 -6.60 -3.48
N ALA A 18 -10.67 -5.35 -3.93
CA ALA A 18 -9.58 -4.86 -4.78
C ALA A 18 -8.23 -4.97 -4.08
N LEU A 19 -8.15 -4.58 -2.81
CA LEU A 19 -6.95 -4.72 -1.97
C LEU A 19 -6.47 -6.16 -1.93
N GLY A 20 -7.36 -7.11 -1.61
CA GLY A 20 -7.02 -8.54 -1.58
C GLY A 20 -6.60 -9.08 -2.94
N ALA A 21 -7.39 -8.81 -3.98
CA ALA A 21 -7.11 -9.28 -5.34
C ALA A 21 -5.79 -8.74 -5.89
N LEU A 22 -5.51 -7.44 -5.74
CA LEU A 22 -4.27 -6.82 -6.20
C LEU A 22 -3.07 -7.31 -5.40
N THR A 23 -3.23 -7.55 -4.10
CA THR A 23 -2.16 -8.08 -3.25
C THR A 23 -1.80 -9.51 -3.67
N ILE A 24 -2.80 -10.36 -3.87
CA ILE A 24 -2.60 -11.74 -4.35
C ILE A 24 -1.93 -11.72 -5.74
N ALA A 25 -2.44 -10.91 -6.67
CA ALA A 25 -1.85 -10.77 -8.01
C ALA A 25 -0.40 -10.28 -7.94
N ALA A 26 -0.11 -9.28 -7.11
CA ALA A 26 1.24 -8.77 -6.87
C ALA A 26 2.18 -9.86 -6.34
N VAL A 27 1.71 -10.73 -5.44
CA VAL A 27 2.50 -11.87 -4.95
C VAL A 27 2.81 -12.87 -6.05
N PHE A 28 1.80 -13.27 -6.84
CA PHE A 28 1.98 -14.23 -7.93
C PHE A 28 2.91 -13.69 -9.02
N VAL A 29 2.65 -12.48 -9.51
CA VAL A 29 3.48 -11.82 -10.52
C VAL A 29 4.88 -11.55 -9.97
N GLY A 30 4.97 -11.15 -8.71
CA GLY A 30 6.20 -11.01 -7.94
C GLY A 30 6.90 -12.34 -7.64
N SER A 31 6.32 -13.49 -7.96
CA SER A 31 6.95 -14.83 -7.87
C SER A 31 7.38 -15.41 -9.23
N LEU A 32 6.99 -14.76 -10.34
CA LEU A 32 7.68 -14.67 -11.64
C LEU A 32 9.12 -15.24 -11.79
N PRO A 33 9.62 -15.90 -12.85
CA PRO A 33 11.07 -15.95 -13.05
C PRO A 33 11.59 -14.64 -13.71
N TRP A 34 11.54 -13.51 -12.99
CA TRP A 34 12.07 -12.23 -13.52
C TRP A 34 13.59 -12.29 -13.67
N PRO A 35 14.15 -11.58 -14.67
CA PRO A 35 15.59 -11.43 -14.82
C PRO A 35 16.22 -11.00 -13.50
N GLN A 36 17.33 -11.64 -13.14
CA GLN A 36 18.04 -11.36 -11.90
C GLN A 36 19.22 -10.43 -12.17
N ARG A 37 19.52 -9.58 -11.19
CA ARG A 37 20.73 -8.79 -11.19
C ARG A 37 21.95 -9.72 -11.05
N VAL A 38 22.90 -9.62 -11.98
CA VAL A 38 24.19 -10.29 -11.86
C VAL A 38 25.09 -9.41 -11.00
N TRP A 39 25.54 -9.92 -9.86
CA TRP A 39 26.44 -9.17 -8.98
C TRP A 39 27.83 -9.08 -9.64
N VAL A 40 28.23 -7.88 -10.06
CA VAL A 40 29.58 -7.62 -10.60
C VAL A 40 30.49 -7.18 -9.44
N PRO A 41 31.51 -7.98 -9.07
CA PRO A 41 32.48 -7.58 -8.06
C PRO A 41 33.25 -6.33 -8.50
N GLY A 42 33.43 -5.36 -7.60
CA GLY A 42 34.27 -4.18 -7.83
C GLY A 42 33.53 -2.92 -8.28
N THR A 43 32.31 -3.04 -8.82
CA THR A 43 31.40 -1.90 -9.01
C THR A 43 30.68 -1.58 -7.70
N ARG A 44 31.40 -0.99 -6.74
CA ARG A 44 30.84 -0.40 -5.51
C ARG A 44 30.89 1.14 -5.67
N SER A 45 29.92 1.93 -5.23
CA SER A 45 29.44 1.93 -3.84
C SER A 45 28.14 2.72 -3.61
N SER A 46 27.54 3.36 -4.61
CA SER A 46 26.37 4.22 -4.37
C SER A 46 25.06 3.43 -4.34
N MET A 47 24.19 3.76 -3.37
CA MET A 47 22.82 3.24 -3.29
C MET A 47 22.05 3.49 -4.60
N VAL A 48 22.33 4.62 -5.25
CA VAL A 48 21.74 5.02 -6.54
C VAL A 48 22.17 4.10 -7.68
N GLY A 49 23.46 3.74 -7.77
CA GLY A 49 23.93 2.80 -8.80
C GLY A 49 23.22 1.46 -8.69
N ARG A 50 22.94 0.99 -7.46
CA ARG A 50 22.18 -0.26 -7.25
C ARG A 50 20.76 -0.21 -7.79
N LEU A 51 20.09 0.94 -7.73
CA LEU A 51 18.72 1.10 -8.23
C LEU A 51 18.69 1.14 -9.77
N LEU A 52 19.67 1.80 -10.39
CA LEU A 52 19.74 1.96 -11.84
C LEU A 52 20.14 0.67 -12.58
N ASP A 53 20.86 -0.23 -11.90
CA ASP A 53 21.27 -1.53 -12.47
C ASP A 53 20.14 -2.58 -12.49
N GLU A 54 18.96 -2.27 -11.93
CA GLU A 54 17.85 -3.23 -11.90
C GLU A 54 17.32 -3.49 -13.31
N PRO A 55 17.04 -4.76 -13.69
CA PRO A 55 16.57 -5.08 -15.02
C PRO A 55 15.30 -4.30 -15.39
N LEU A 56 15.25 -3.76 -16.62
CA LEU A 56 14.11 -3.01 -17.13
C LEU A 56 12.74 -3.68 -16.89
N PRO A 57 12.58 -5.02 -17.02
CA PRO A 57 11.31 -5.68 -16.73
C PRO A 57 10.82 -5.50 -15.27
N VAL A 58 11.73 -5.41 -14.30
CA VAL A 58 11.39 -5.18 -12.88
C VAL A 58 10.88 -3.75 -12.69
N TRP A 59 11.52 -2.77 -13.32
CA TRP A 59 11.05 -1.38 -13.33
C TRP A 59 9.65 -1.25 -13.94
N LEU A 60 9.45 -1.85 -15.11
CA LEU A 60 8.15 -1.84 -15.78
C LEU A 60 7.06 -2.49 -14.92
N LEU A 61 7.37 -3.59 -14.24
CA LEU A 61 6.47 -4.25 -13.32
C LEU A 61 6.06 -3.34 -12.15
N LEU A 62 7.02 -2.68 -11.51
CA LEU A 62 6.76 -1.77 -10.39
C LEU A 62 5.90 -0.58 -10.83
N ILE A 63 6.24 0.04 -11.96
CA ILE A 63 5.49 1.16 -12.53
C ILE A 63 4.07 0.73 -12.89
N ALA A 64 3.90 -0.42 -13.53
CA ALA A 64 2.59 -0.95 -13.90
C ALA A 64 1.74 -1.26 -12.66
N THR A 65 2.32 -1.87 -11.63
CA THR A 65 1.63 -2.19 -10.38
C THR A 65 1.22 -0.91 -9.64
N ALA A 66 2.11 0.07 -9.56
CA ALA A 66 1.81 1.39 -9.01
C ALA A 66 0.66 2.07 -9.77
N ALA A 67 0.71 2.10 -11.10
CA ALA A 67 -0.32 2.71 -11.92
C ALA A 67 -1.70 2.04 -11.72
N VAL A 68 -1.75 0.71 -11.73
CA VAL A 68 -2.99 -0.07 -11.56
C VAL A 68 -3.58 0.14 -10.16
N THR A 69 -2.75 0.10 -9.11
CA THR A 69 -3.22 0.28 -7.73
C THR A 69 -3.72 1.70 -7.48
N ILE A 70 -3.00 2.73 -7.95
CA ILE A 70 -3.41 4.14 -7.86
C ILE A 70 -4.71 4.36 -8.64
N ALA A 71 -4.79 3.89 -9.88
CA ALA A 71 -5.99 4.02 -10.70
C ALA A 71 -7.20 3.35 -10.02
N THR A 72 -7.02 2.15 -9.48
CA THR A 72 -8.07 1.42 -8.76
C THR A 72 -8.53 2.20 -7.53
N ALA A 73 -7.59 2.68 -6.70
CA ALA A 73 -7.89 3.49 -5.53
C ALA A 73 -8.68 4.76 -5.88
N LEU A 74 -8.23 5.51 -6.90
CA LEU A 74 -8.90 6.74 -7.33
C LEU A 74 -10.29 6.48 -7.95
N VAL A 75 -10.42 5.46 -8.80
CA VAL A 75 -11.71 5.10 -9.44
C VAL A 75 -12.72 4.67 -8.38
N LEU A 76 -12.34 3.82 -7.43
CA LEU A 76 -13.22 3.38 -6.37
C LEU A 76 -13.54 4.52 -5.39
N PHE A 77 -12.56 5.34 -5.03
CA PHE A 77 -12.78 6.49 -4.15
C PHE A 77 -13.74 7.52 -4.78
N ARG A 78 -13.65 7.77 -6.09
CA ARG A 78 -14.57 8.66 -6.82
C ARG A 78 -16.02 8.17 -6.85
N ARG A 79 -16.28 6.89 -6.57
CA ARG A 79 -17.64 6.33 -6.48
C ARG A 79 -18.30 6.54 -5.12
N LEU A 80 -17.62 7.18 -4.17
CA LEU A 80 -18.20 7.47 -2.87
C LEU A 80 -19.37 8.46 -3.02
N PRO A 81 -20.51 8.19 -2.37
CA PRO A 81 -21.66 9.09 -2.40
C PRO A 81 -21.38 10.40 -1.65
N GLU A 82 -22.11 11.45 -2.00
CA GLU A 82 -22.02 12.79 -1.39
C GLU A 82 -22.17 12.80 0.15
N PRO A 83 -21.62 13.82 0.84
CA PRO A 83 -21.12 15.11 0.33
C PRO A 83 -19.76 15.03 -0.35
N ALA A 84 -19.56 15.79 -1.43
CA ALA A 84 -18.27 15.86 -2.10
C ALA A 84 -17.17 16.33 -1.12
N PRO A 85 -15.98 15.71 -1.13
CA PRO A 85 -14.86 16.19 -0.33
C PRO A 85 -14.46 17.61 -0.77
N PRO A 86 -13.76 18.39 0.08
CA PRO A 86 -13.19 19.68 -0.31
C PRO A 86 -12.41 19.57 -1.62
N ARG A 87 -12.47 20.59 -2.48
CA ARG A 87 -11.85 20.56 -3.83
C ARG A 87 -10.34 20.22 -3.81
N TRP A 88 -9.63 20.53 -2.73
CA TRP A 88 -8.21 20.23 -2.57
C TRP A 88 -7.93 18.76 -2.19
N PHE A 89 -8.89 18.07 -1.58
CA PHE A 89 -8.67 16.75 -0.98
C PHE A 89 -8.36 15.65 -2.01
N PRO A 90 -9.04 15.56 -3.18
CA PRO A 90 -8.67 14.60 -4.22
C PRO A 90 -7.23 14.77 -4.72
N TRP A 91 -6.73 16.00 -4.77
CA TRP A 91 -5.35 16.29 -5.15
C TRP A 91 -4.36 15.82 -4.09
N VAL A 92 -4.62 16.14 -2.81
CA VAL A 92 -3.79 15.65 -1.70
C VAL A 92 -3.79 14.12 -1.65
N LEU A 93 -4.94 13.49 -1.81
CA LEU A 93 -5.06 12.04 -1.90
C LEU A 93 -4.18 11.51 -3.04
N ALA A 94 -4.34 12.03 -4.26
CA ALA A 94 -3.56 11.57 -5.42
C ALA A 94 -2.04 11.71 -5.19
N VAL A 95 -1.58 12.85 -4.67
CA VAL A 95 -0.17 13.09 -4.36
C VAL A 95 0.33 12.07 -3.32
N LEU A 96 -0.41 11.87 -2.23
CA LEU A 96 -0.01 10.92 -1.18
C LEU A 96 0.00 9.47 -1.70
N LEU A 97 -0.92 9.08 -2.58
CA LEU A 97 -0.91 7.76 -3.21
C LEU A 97 0.32 7.59 -4.13
N VAL A 98 0.68 8.61 -4.92
CA VAL A 98 1.89 8.59 -5.76
C VAL A 98 3.15 8.47 -4.91
N VAL A 99 3.27 9.27 -3.85
CA VAL A 99 4.41 9.20 -2.91
C VAL A 99 4.50 7.80 -2.29
N THR A 100 3.36 7.24 -1.86
CA THR A 100 3.30 5.89 -1.29
C THR A 100 3.81 4.83 -2.28
N ALA A 101 3.35 4.89 -3.53
CA ALA A 101 3.77 3.96 -4.56
C ALA A 101 5.26 4.12 -4.93
N ALA A 102 5.76 5.36 -5.03
CA ALA A 102 7.15 5.64 -5.31
C ALA A 102 8.06 5.09 -4.21
N VAL A 103 7.74 5.38 -2.96
CA VAL A 103 8.49 4.89 -1.80
C VAL A 103 8.42 3.36 -1.70
N GLY A 104 7.23 2.77 -1.92
CA GLY A 104 7.08 1.31 -1.98
C GLY A 104 7.90 0.67 -3.11
N SER A 105 8.01 1.32 -4.26
CA SER A 105 8.86 0.88 -5.39
C SER A 105 10.34 0.93 -5.03
N LEU A 106 10.79 2.02 -4.40
CA LEU A 106 12.17 2.15 -3.92
C LEU A 106 12.51 1.09 -2.88
N ASN A 107 11.58 0.80 -1.95
CA ASN A 107 11.73 -0.30 -1.02
C ASN A 107 11.84 -1.63 -1.77
N ALA A 108 10.97 -1.90 -2.74
CA ALA A 108 11.02 -3.11 -3.55
C ALA A 108 12.36 -3.31 -4.26
N LEU A 109 12.88 -2.27 -4.90
CA LEU A 109 14.17 -2.30 -5.58
C LEU A 109 15.34 -2.49 -4.61
N PHE A 110 15.29 -1.84 -3.44
CA PHE A 110 16.31 -2.02 -2.42
C PHE A 110 16.42 -3.48 -1.95
N PHE A 111 15.27 -4.17 -1.80
CA PHE A 111 15.21 -5.56 -1.36
C PHE A 111 15.36 -6.58 -2.50
N ALA A 112 15.08 -6.21 -3.75
CA ALA A 112 15.37 -7.07 -4.90
C ALA A 112 16.89 -7.31 -5.10
N GLY A 113 17.73 -6.42 -4.53
CA GLY A 113 19.16 -6.32 -4.84
C GLY A 113 20.18 -7.27 -4.15
N PRO A 114 19.99 -7.93 -2.99
CA PRO A 114 21.07 -8.73 -2.39
C PRO A 114 21.07 -10.22 -2.79
N ALA A 115 22.05 -10.62 -3.59
CA ALA A 115 22.52 -12.02 -3.70
C ALA A 115 23.53 -12.38 -2.58
N GLY A 116 23.38 -11.80 -1.39
CA GLY A 116 24.24 -12.05 -0.24
C GLY A 116 23.59 -13.03 0.75
N PRO A 117 24.34 -13.94 1.39
CA PRO A 117 23.79 -14.98 2.27
C PRO A 117 23.15 -14.46 3.58
N SER A 118 23.12 -13.15 3.80
CA SER A 118 22.48 -12.53 4.96
C SER A 118 21.81 -11.23 4.56
N VAL A 119 20.53 -11.31 4.18
CA VAL A 119 19.65 -10.16 4.35
C VAL A 119 19.71 -9.83 5.84
N GLY A 120 20.16 -8.62 6.19
CA GLY A 120 20.23 -8.17 7.58
C GLY A 120 18.86 -8.33 8.28
N PRO A 121 18.81 -8.20 9.61
CA PRO A 121 17.57 -8.41 10.35
C PRO A 121 16.45 -7.58 9.72
N ILE A 122 15.33 -8.23 9.41
CA ILE A 122 14.11 -7.53 9.01
C ILE A 122 13.78 -6.56 10.14
N ILE A 123 13.85 -5.26 9.89
CA ILE A 123 13.49 -4.24 10.88
C ILE A 123 12.01 -3.91 10.63
N PRO A 124 11.07 -4.47 11.41
CA PRO A 124 9.64 -4.38 11.13
C PRO A 124 9.15 -2.94 11.09
N ILE A 125 9.71 -2.10 11.96
CA ILE A 125 9.32 -0.70 12.16
C ILE A 125 9.43 0.10 10.86
N PHE A 126 10.50 -0.07 10.08
CA PHE A 126 10.64 0.66 8.81
C PHE A 126 9.61 0.21 7.76
N HIS A 127 9.31 -1.09 7.69
CA HIS A 127 8.27 -1.59 6.79
C HIS A 127 6.87 -1.14 7.19
N TRP A 128 6.63 -1.02 8.49
CA TRP A 128 5.37 -0.49 8.99
C TRP A 128 5.21 0.96 8.57
N MET A 129 6.26 1.78 8.58
CA MET A 129 6.17 3.17 8.12
C MET A 129 5.64 3.29 6.69
N PHE A 130 5.96 2.37 5.79
CA PHE A 130 5.52 2.44 4.39
C PHE A 130 4.06 2.03 4.15
N THR A 131 3.40 1.44 5.14
CA THR A 131 2.02 0.94 5.02
C THR A 131 1.10 1.61 6.04
N PHE A 132 1.55 1.71 7.29
CA PHE A 132 0.88 2.38 8.39
C PHE A 132 0.73 3.89 8.16
N VAL A 133 1.84 4.60 7.87
CA VAL A 133 1.84 6.06 7.85
C VAL A 133 0.97 6.59 6.71
N PRO A 134 1.06 6.09 5.47
CA PRO A 134 0.17 6.53 4.40
C PRO A 134 -1.31 6.29 4.72
N SER A 135 -1.65 5.09 5.19
CA SER A 135 -3.03 4.75 5.55
C SER A 135 -3.55 5.64 6.68
N LEU A 136 -2.74 5.86 7.71
CA LEU A 136 -3.13 6.67 8.86
C LEU A 136 -3.29 8.14 8.47
N VAL A 137 -2.33 8.71 7.73
CA VAL A 137 -2.37 10.11 7.30
C VAL A 137 -3.56 10.34 6.37
N ILE A 138 -3.70 9.55 5.31
CA ILE A 138 -4.78 9.70 4.34
C ILE A 138 -6.15 9.47 5.00
N GLY A 139 -6.26 8.41 5.81
CA GLY A 139 -7.49 8.09 6.54
C GLY A 139 -7.89 9.18 7.55
N SER A 140 -6.92 9.71 8.29
CA SER A 140 -7.15 10.79 9.25
C SER A 140 -7.54 12.09 8.55
N LEU A 141 -6.85 12.47 7.47
CA LEU A 141 -7.20 13.62 6.66
C LEU A 141 -8.61 13.48 6.07
N GLY A 142 -8.97 12.29 5.58
CA GLY A 142 -10.33 12.01 5.10
C GLY A 142 -11.38 12.11 6.21
N ALA A 143 -11.07 11.62 7.41
CA ALA A 143 -11.93 11.74 8.58
C ALA A 143 -12.08 13.21 9.02
N VAL A 144 -11.01 14.02 8.94
CA VAL A 144 -11.00 15.46 9.26
C VAL A 144 -11.82 16.24 8.25
N ALA A 145 -11.52 16.07 6.97
CA ALA A 145 -12.12 16.86 5.91
C ALA A 145 -13.63 16.60 5.74
N THR A 146 -14.11 15.39 6.06
CA THR A 146 -15.47 14.99 5.69
C THR A 146 -16.23 14.20 6.74
N GLY A 147 -15.57 13.71 7.80
CA GLY A 147 -16.17 12.85 8.84
C GLY A 147 -16.61 11.45 8.36
N ARG A 148 -16.95 11.27 7.07
CA ARG A 148 -17.51 10.03 6.50
C ARG A 148 -16.55 9.31 5.55
N HIS A 149 -15.54 9.98 5.01
CA HIS A 149 -14.62 9.37 4.04
C HIS A 149 -13.31 8.84 4.65
N GLY A 150 -13.12 8.91 5.97
CA GLY A 150 -11.84 8.47 6.55
C GLY A 150 -11.54 6.99 6.32
N LEU A 151 -12.54 6.11 6.49
CA LEU A 151 -12.38 4.66 6.27
C LEU A 151 -12.11 4.35 4.77
N PRO A 152 -12.94 4.83 3.81
CA PRO A 152 -12.65 4.67 2.40
C PRO A 152 -11.30 5.27 1.95
N ALA A 153 -10.89 6.39 2.54
CA ALA A 153 -9.60 7.02 2.23
C ALA A 153 -8.42 6.17 2.74
N ALA A 154 -8.51 5.65 3.97
CA ALA A 154 -7.53 4.71 4.52
C ALA A 154 -7.43 3.44 3.65
N LEU A 155 -8.56 2.89 3.24
CA LEU A 155 -8.61 1.74 2.34
C LEU A 155 -8.02 2.04 0.96
N ALA A 156 -8.28 3.22 0.39
CA ALA A 156 -7.68 3.64 -0.87
C ALA A 156 -6.15 3.72 -0.78
N ALA A 157 -5.61 4.19 0.35
CA ALA A 157 -4.18 4.16 0.62
C ALA A 157 -3.64 2.72 0.71
N ALA A 158 -4.36 1.84 1.40
CA ALA A 158 -3.99 0.43 1.54
C ALA A 158 -3.99 -0.31 0.20
N VAL A 159 -4.96 -0.03 -0.68
CA VAL A 159 -5.01 -0.57 -2.06
C VAL A 159 -3.74 -0.29 -2.85
N VAL A 160 -2.99 0.77 -2.49
CA VAL A 160 -1.68 1.08 -3.08
C VAL A 160 -0.54 0.47 -2.27
N ALA A 161 -0.49 0.74 -0.96
CA ALA A 161 0.65 0.36 -0.12
C ALA A 161 0.81 -1.17 0.00
N VAL A 162 -0.29 -1.90 0.19
CA VAL A 162 -0.22 -3.35 0.47
C VAL A 162 0.24 -4.16 -0.74
N PRO A 163 -0.34 -4.00 -1.95
CA PRO A 163 0.16 -4.74 -3.11
C PRO A 163 1.61 -4.39 -3.46
N MET A 164 2.00 -3.12 -3.32
CA MET A 164 3.39 -2.71 -3.56
C MET A 164 4.37 -3.37 -2.57
N GLN A 165 3.99 -3.44 -1.30
CA GLN A 165 4.81 -4.11 -0.28
C GLN A 165 4.84 -5.63 -0.47
N ALA A 166 3.72 -6.25 -0.85
CA ALA A 166 3.65 -7.67 -1.13
C ALA A 166 4.49 -8.05 -2.36
N LEU A 167 4.50 -7.20 -3.40
CA LEU A 167 5.38 -7.31 -4.55
C LEU A 167 6.86 -7.22 -4.11
N SER A 168 7.21 -6.26 -3.25
CA SER A 168 8.56 -6.12 -2.67
C SER A 168 9.02 -7.40 -1.98
N TRP A 169 8.18 -8.01 -1.13
CA TRP A 169 8.52 -9.27 -0.47
C TRP A 169 8.65 -10.43 -1.45
N SER A 170 7.78 -10.50 -2.45
CA SER A 170 7.80 -11.58 -3.43
C SER A 170 9.04 -11.54 -4.31
N LEU A 171 9.52 -10.33 -4.65
CA LEU A 171 10.80 -10.14 -5.35
C LEU A 171 11.99 -10.55 -4.46
N LEU A 172 11.91 -10.32 -3.14
CA LEU A 172 12.96 -10.68 -2.17
C LEU A 172 13.03 -12.20 -1.92
N VAL A 173 11.93 -12.91 -1.68
CA VAL A 173 12.02 -14.31 -1.18
C VAL A 173 12.42 -15.33 -2.28
N ARG A 174 12.59 -14.91 -3.52
CA ARG A 174 13.12 -15.76 -4.60
C ARG A 174 14.49 -16.34 -4.34
N PHE A 175 15.23 -15.78 -3.39
CA PHE A 175 16.55 -16.28 -3.00
C PHE A 175 16.51 -17.59 -2.18
N ASN A 176 15.35 -18.02 -1.69
CA ASN A 176 15.23 -19.24 -0.88
C ASN A 176 14.59 -20.39 -1.66
N LYS A 177 15.41 -21.27 -2.24
CA LYS A 177 14.98 -22.39 -3.12
C LYS A 177 14.14 -23.48 -2.42
N SER A 178 14.04 -23.47 -1.08
CA SER A 178 13.49 -24.57 -0.28
C SER A 178 12.06 -24.37 0.22
N SER A 179 11.40 -23.25 -0.06
CA SER A 179 10.02 -22.97 0.37
C SER A 179 9.14 -22.52 -0.80
N PRO A 180 7.83 -22.81 -0.80
CA PRO A 180 6.88 -22.19 -1.71
C PRO A 180 6.95 -20.66 -1.57
N ALA A 181 7.62 -20.01 -2.54
CA ALA A 181 7.92 -18.57 -2.55
C ALA A 181 6.72 -17.67 -2.21
N VAL A 182 5.52 -18.10 -2.61
CA VAL A 182 4.24 -17.45 -2.31
C VAL A 182 3.97 -17.39 -0.80
N LEU A 183 4.08 -18.50 -0.06
CA LEU A 183 3.79 -18.53 1.38
C LEU A 183 4.79 -17.68 2.18
N ASN A 184 6.06 -17.70 1.77
CA ASN A 184 7.08 -16.86 2.39
C ASN A 184 6.90 -15.37 2.11
N ALA A 185 6.21 -14.97 1.03
CA ALA A 185 5.85 -13.58 0.80
C ALA A 185 4.56 -13.19 1.53
N LEU A 186 3.61 -14.11 1.62
CA LEU A 186 2.33 -13.89 2.31
C LEU A 186 2.49 -13.70 3.82
N TRP A 187 3.35 -14.48 4.48
CA TRP A 187 3.60 -14.33 5.92
C TRP A 187 4.06 -12.92 6.30
N PRO A 188 5.20 -12.39 5.79
CA PRO A 188 5.67 -11.07 6.15
C PRO A 188 4.68 -9.99 5.68
N THR A 189 3.95 -10.21 4.59
CA THR A 189 2.86 -9.31 4.19
C THR A 189 1.76 -9.27 5.25
N ALA A 190 1.29 -10.42 5.73
CA ALA A 190 0.27 -10.49 6.77
C ALA A 190 0.71 -9.77 8.06
N ILE A 191 1.93 -10.04 8.54
CA ILE A 191 2.40 -9.45 9.80
C ILE A 191 2.82 -7.99 9.65
N LEU A 192 3.59 -7.67 8.61
CA LEU A 192 4.24 -6.36 8.49
C LEU A 192 3.39 -5.33 7.76
N VAL A 193 2.27 -5.75 7.15
CA VAL A 193 1.42 -4.88 6.36
C VAL A 193 -0.02 -4.90 6.85
N VAL A 194 -0.59 -6.08 7.04
CA VAL A 194 -2.01 -6.17 7.45
C VAL A 194 -2.18 -5.71 8.90
N ILE A 195 -1.30 -6.11 9.84
CA ILE A 195 -1.41 -5.69 11.24
C ILE A 195 -1.33 -4.15 11.38
N PRO A 196 -0.32 -3.46 10.83
CA PRO A 196 -0.27 -2.00 10.92
C PRO A 196 -1.46 -1.34 10.23
N PHE A 197 -1.89 -1.86 9.08
CA PHE A 197 -3.09 -1.36 8.43
C PHE A 197 -4.33 -1.45 9.33
N LEU A 198 -4.54 -2.58 10.01
CA LEU A 198 -5.66 -2.74 10.96
C LEU A 198 -5.57 -1.77 12.14
N ILE A 199 -4.37 -1.50 12.65
CA ILE A 199 -4.16 -0.48 13.69
C ILE A 199 -4.54 0.91 13.17
N SER A 200 -4.08 1.27 11.97
CA SER A 200 -4.44 2.53 11.30
C SER A 200 -5.95 2.66 11.13
N LEU A 201 -6.61 1.58 10.72
CA LEU A 201 -8.06 1.51 10.59
C LEU A 201 -8.77 1.77 11.92
N ALA A 202 -8.33 1.11 12.99
CA ALA A 202 -8.89 1.27 14.34
C ALA A 202 -8.77 2.71 14.84
N ILE A 203 -7.64 3.37 14.58
CA ILE A 203 -7.44 4.79 14.94
C ILE A 203 -8.39 5.67 14.13
N VAL A 204 -8.46 5.49 12.81
CA VAL A 204 -9.33 6.28 11.93
C VAL A 204 -10.82 6.12 12.27
N MET A 205 -11.23 4.89 12.64
CA MET A 205 -12.59 4.62 13.11
C MET A 205 -12.87 5.28 14.46
N SER A 206 -11.92 5.22 15.40
CA SER A 206 -12.04 5.90 16.70
C SER A 206 -12.20 7.42 16.54
N VAL A 207 -11.42 8.04 15.66
CA VAL A 207 -11.52 9.48 15.35
C VAL A 207 -12.89 9.83 14.74
N GLN A 208 -13.43 8.99 13.86
CA GLN A 208 -14.76 9.19 13.29
C GLN A 208 -15.86 9.05 14.35
N ALA A 209 -15.75 8.05 15.22
CA ALA A 209 -16.72 7.80 16.28
C ALA A 209 -16.78 8.96 17.29
N GLY A 210 -15.61 9.49 17.70
CA GLY A 210 -15.53 10.66 18.57
C GLY A 210 -16.26 11.86 17.98
N ARG A 211 -15.99 12.18 16.71
CA ARG A 211 -16.67 13.30 16.02
C ARG A 211 -18.16 13.10 15.82
N ALA A 212 -18.60 11.87 15.59
CA ALA A 212 -20.03 11.59 15.50
C ALA A 212 -20.73 11.86 16.85
N ARG A 213 -20.07 11.50 17.95
CA ARG A 213 -20.54 11.78 19.31
C ARG A 213 -20.57 13.29 19.62
N ASP A 214 -19.53 14.03 19.26
CA ASP A 214 -19.46 15.49 19.48
C ASP A 214 -20.58 16.23 18.73
N ARG A 215 -20.93 15.77 17.51
CA ARG A 215 -22.05 16.33 16.74
C ARG A 215 -23.42 16.01 17.33
N ALA A 216 -23.55 14.89 18.03
CA ALA A 216 -24.80 14.50 18.70
C ALA A 216 -24.99 15.23 20.04
N HIS A 217 -23.91 15.69 20.67
CA HIS A 217 -23.92 16.40 21.94
C HIS A 217 -23.08 17.69 21.86
N PRO A 218 -23.60 18.75 21.24
CA PRO A 218 -22.91 20.04 21.21
C PRO A 218 -22.66 20.50 22.65
N GLN A 219 -21.40 20.76 22.99
CA GLN A 219 -21.08 21.42 24.26
C GLN A 219 -21.69 22.83 24.23
N PRO A 220 -22.38 23.26 25.30
CA PRO A 220 -23.06 24.56 25.36
C PRO A 220 -22.09 25.74 25.30
#